data_AF-A0A920PA40-F1
#
_entry.id   AF-A0A920PA40-F1
#
_cell.length_a   1.000
_cell.length_b   1.000
_cell.length_c   1.000
_cell.angle_alpha   90.00
_cell.angle_beta   90.00
_cell.angle_gamma   90.00
#
_symmetry.space_group_name_H-M   'P 1'
#
loop_
_entity.id
_entity.type
_entity.pdbx_description
1 polymer ?
#
loop_
_entity_poly.entity_id
_entity_poly.type
_entity_poly.pdbx_seq_one_letter_code
_entity_poly.pdbx_strand_id
1 'polypeptide(L)'
;MAEARNIHREDEEINRKMGEIGQELLADRSAVLTHCNAGALATAAFGTAVGVIRESWERGIDFRYLIPKLALFCKGARLTAWEFHELGIPLL
;
A
#
# COMPACT_ATOMS: atom_id res chain seq x y z
N MET A 1 18.24 -21.56 -6.00
CA MET A 1 17.39 -20.67 -6.84
C MET A 1 15.89 -20.97 -6.72
N ALA A 2 15.46 -22.22 -6.52
CA ALA A 2 14.04 -22.53 -6.30
C ALA A 2 13.49 -21.86 -5.02
N GLU A 3 14.22 -21.98 -3.91
CA GLU A 3 13.80 -21.42 -2.63
C GLU A 3 13.60 -19.90 -2.64
N ALA A 4 14.53 -19.14 -3.21
CA ALA A 4 14.40 -17.68 -3.32
C ALA A 4 13.15 -17.25 -4.11
N ARG A 5 12.76 -18.02 -5.13
CA ARG A 5 11.53 -17.76 -5.89
C ARG A 5 10.28 -18.13 -5.11
N ASN A 6 10.33 -19.18 -4.29
CA ASN A 6 9.23 -19.54 -3.40
C ASN A 6 8.98 -18.43 -2.38
N ILE A 7 10.03 -17.94 -1.72
CA ILE A 7 9.92 -16.84 -0.74
C ILE A 7 9.29 -15.59 -1.38
N HIS A 8 9.69 -15.25 -2.61
CA HIS A 8 9.12 -14.09 -3.31
C HIS A 8 7.63 -14.27 -3.62
N ARG A 9 7.22 -15.46 -4.08
CA ARG A 9 5.81 -15.78 -4.35
C ARG A 9 4.99 -15.78 -3.06
N GLU A 10 5.51 -16.38 -2.00
CA GLU A 10 4.85 -16.42 -0.70
C GLU A 10 4.64 -15.03 -0.12
N ASP A 11 5.62 -14.13 -0.24
CA ASP A 11 5.47 -12.73 0.19
C ASP A 11 4.36 -12.00 -0.60
N GLU A 12 4.30 -12.19 -1.93
CA GLU A 12 3.21 -11.64 -2.74
C GLU A 12 1.83 -12.17 -2.29
N GLU A 13 1.70 -13.49 -2.08
CA GLU A 13 0.45 -14.12 -1.64
C GLU A 13 0.00 -13.59 -0.27
N ILE A 14 0.93 -13.43 0.67
CA ILE A 14 0.65 -12.89 2.00
C ILE A 14 0.20 -11.43 1.90
N ASN A 15 0.88 -10.61 1.10
CA ASN A 15 0.56 -9.19 0.96
C ASN A 15 -0.82 -8.97 0.33
N ARG A 16 -1.19 -9.76 -0.69
CA ARG A 16 -2.52 -9.72 -1.29
C ARG A 16 -3.61 -10.09 -0.29
N LYS A 17 -3.43 -11.19 0.42
CA LYS A 17 -4.38 -11.65 1.44
C LYS A 17 -4.52 -10.64 2.59
N MET A 18 -3.43 -9.98 2.97
CA MET A 18 -3.48 -8.88 3.93
C MET A 18 -4.32 -7.71 3.41
N GLY A 19 -4.19 -7.37 2.13
CA GLY A 19 -5.04 -6.37 1.47
C GLY A 19 -6.53 -6.72 1.53
N GLU A 20 -6.86 -7.94 1.10
CA GLU A 20 -8.23 -8.48 1.07
C GLU A 20 -8.92 -8.47 2.43
N ILE A 21 -8.19 -8.74 3.51
CA ILE A 21 -8.72 -8.73 4.89
C ILE A 21 -8.74 -7.31 5.44
N GLY A 22 -7.65 -6.55 5.26
CA GLY A 22 -7.49 -5.22 5.83
C GLY A 22 -8.46 -4.19 5.25
N GLN A 23 -8.91 -4.38 4.01
CA GLN A 23 -9.88 -3.48 3.38
C GLN A 23 -11.21 -3.41 4.15
N GLU A 24 -11.59 -4.47 4.87
CA GLU A 24 -12.83 -4.48 5.68
C GLU A 24 -12.77 -3.50 6.86
N LEU A 25 -11.57 -3.07 7.25
CA LEU A 25 -11.36 -2.11 8.33
C LEU A 25 -11.54 -0.66 7.87
N LEU A 26 -11.56 -0.42 6.56
CA LEU A 26 -11.68 0.92 5.98
C LEU A 26 -13.15 1.28 5.79
N ALA A 27 -13.60 2.26 6.57
CA ALA A 27 -14.93 2.83 6.42
C ALA A 27 -15.00 3.82 5.25
N ASP A 28 -16.17 3.91 4.63
CA ASP A 28 -16.47 4.92 3.62
C ASP A 28 -16.26 6.34 4.18
N ARG A 29 -15.66 7.22 3.37
CA ARG A 29 -15.28 8.61 3.67
C ARG A 29 -14.32 8.79 4.85
N SER A 30 -13.60 7.73 5.21
CA SER A 30 -12.55 7.78 6.24
C SER A 30 -11.31 8.52 5.75
N ALA A 31 -10.37 8.80 6.67
CA ALA A 31 -9.05 9.31 6.33
C ALA A 31 -7.98 8.34 6.81
N VAL A 32 -7.02 8.05 5.95
CA VAL A 32 -5.94 7.10 6.20
C VAL A 32 -4.61 7.83 6.13
N LEU A 33 -3.87 7.75 7.23
CA LEU A 33 -2.52 8.27 7.35
C LEU A 33 -1.56 7.08 7.28
N THR A 34 -0.62 7.10 6.35
CA THR A 34 0.45 6.11 6.26
C THR A 34 1.80 6.73 6.59
N HIS A 35 2.74 5.96 7.13
CA HIS A 35 4.09 6.44 7.43
C HIS A 35 5.13 5.66 6.61
N CYS A 36 6.19 6.35 6.18
CA CYS A 36 7.26 5.78 5.35
C CYS A 36 6.74 5.28 3.98
N ASN A 37 7.34 4.20 3.45
CA ASN A 37 6.81 3.44 2.33
C ASN A 37 6.64 1.98 2.74
N ALA A 38 5.44 1.45 2.52
CA ALA A 38 5.04 0.07 2.76
C ALA A 38 4.28 -0.49 1.53
N GLY A 39 4.66 0.00 0.33
CA GLY A 39 4.18 -0.43 -0.98
C GLY A 39 4.97 -1.57 -1.60
N ALA A 40 4.68 -1.84 -2.86
CA ALA A 40 5.34 -2.87 -3.65
C ALA A 40 6.85 -2.63 -3.75
N LEU A 41 7.30 -1.37 -3.69
CA LEU A 41 8.73 -1.03 -3.64
C LEU A 41 9.41 -1.43 -2.31
N ALA A 42 8.65 -1.75 -1.27
CA ALA A 42 9.14 -2.18 0.04
C ALA A 42 8.98 -3.69 0.29
N THR A 43 8.28 -4.42 -0.59
CA THR A 43 8.00 -5.86 -0.48
C THR A 43 8.35 -6.60 -1.78
N ALA A 44 8.07 -7.89 -1.87
CA ALA A 44 8.20 -8.63 -3.13
C ALA A 44 7.26 -8.07 -4.20
N ALA A 45 6.03 -7.78 -3.80
CA ALA A 45 4.98 -7.21 -4.62
C ALA A 45 3.85 -6.68 -3.75
N PHE A 46 2.94 -5.89 -4.35
CA PHE A 46 1.68 -5.38 -3.80
C PHE A 46 1.81 -4.37 -2.66
N GLY A 47 2.61 -4.68 -1.63
CA GLY A 47 2.78 -3.89 -0.42
C GLY A 47 1.89 -4.38 0.73
N THR A 48 2.18 -3.92 1.93
CA THR A 48 1.40 -4.24 3.14
C THR A 48 0.33 -3.18 3.37
N ALA A 49 0.66 -2.08 4.05
CA ALA A 49 -0.30 -1.01 4.31
C ALA A 49 -0.79 -0.35 3.02
N VAL A 50 0.10 -0.15 2.03
CA VAL A 50 -0.29 0.35 0.70
C VAL A 50 -1.07 -0.72 -0.07
N GLY A 51 -0.85 -2.01 0.19
CA GLY A 51 -1.65 -3.10 -0.39
C GLY A 51 -3.10 -3.08 0.09
N VAL A 52 -3.33 -2.82 1.38
CA VAL A 52 -4.69 -2.61 1.94
C VAL A 52 -5.37 -1.41 1.29
N ILE A 53 -4.64 -0.30 1.20
CA ILE A 53 -5.09 0.94 0.53
C ILE A 53 -5.50 0.66 -0.92
N ARG A 54 -4.64 -0.03 -1.65
CA ARG A 54 -4.86 -0.41 -3.03
C ARG A 54 -6.11 -1.29 -3.19
N GLU A 55 -6.24 -2.34 -2.37
CA GLU A 55 -7.40 -3.24 -2.44
C GLU A 55 -8.71 -2.48 -2.15
N SER A 56 -8.72 -1.60 -1.16
CA SER A 56 -9.89 -0.77 -0.87
C SER A 56 -10.23 0.20 -2.00
N TRP A 57 -9.22 0.79 -2.65
CA TRP A 57 -9.42 1.63 -3.83
C TRP A 57 -9.99 0.85 -5.02
N GLU A 58 -9.44 -0.32 -5.31
CA GLU A 58 -9.91 -1.20 -6.40
C GLU A 58 -11.36 -1.67 -6.15
N ARG A 59 -11.79 -1.78 -4.89
CA ARG A 59 -13.18 -2.06 -4.49
C ARG A 59 -14.11 -0.85 -4.52
N GLY A 60 -13.60 0.34 -4.78
CA GLY A 60 -14.38 1.58 -4.86
C GLY A 60 -14.79 2.16 -3.51
N ILE A 61 -14.08 1.85 -2.43
CA ILE A 61 -14.27 2.51 -1.13
C ILE A 61 -13.70 3.93 -1.23
N ASP A 62 -14.50 4.95 -0.92
CA ASP A 62 -14.03 6.34 -0.91
C ASP A 62 -13.33 6.63 0.43
N PHE A 63 -12.10 7.14 0.38
CA PHE A 63 -11.35 7.58 1.55
C PHE A 63 -10.36 8.66 1.12
N ARG A 64 -9.76 9.30 2.12
CA ARG A 64 -8.76 10.35 1.96
C ARG A 64 -7.39 9.86 2.40
N TYR A 65 -6.38 10.03 1.55
CA TYR A 65 -5.01 9.62 1.87
C TYR A 65 -4.11 10.79 2.25
N LEU A 66 -3.40 10.61 3.36
CA LEU A 66 -2.43 11.56 3.89
C LEU A 66 -1.06 10.91 3.98
N ILE A 67 -0.05 11.58 3.43
CA ILE A 67 1.35 11.16 3.51
C ILE A 67 2.13 12.25 4.28
N PRO A 68 2.62 11.96 5.49
CA PRO A 68 3.39 12.92 6.27
C PRO A 68 4.77 13.12 5.64
N LYS A 69 5.16 14.38 5.45
CA LYS A 69 6.46 14.80 4.88
C LYS A 69 7.64 14.59 5.85
N LEU A 70 7.38 14.35 7.13
CA LEU A 70 8.34 14.45 8.24
C LEU A 70 9.32 13.28 8.40
N ALA A 71 9.54 12.44 7.38
CA ALA A 71 10.53 11.36 7.47
C ALA A 71 11.91 11.81 6.95
N LEU A 72 13.00 11.40 7.62
CA LEU A 72 14.41 11.73 7.31
C LEU A 72 14.81 11.50 5.83
N PHE A 73 14.14 10.59 5.11
CA PHE A 73 14.38 10.31 3.69
C PHE A 73 13.21 10.66 2.76
N CYS A 74 12.14 11.25 3.29
CA CYS A 74 10.93 11.59 2.53
C CYS A 74 10.38 10.42 1.68
N LYS A 75 10.53 9.18 2.17
CA LYS A 75 10.10 7.97 1.45
C LYS A 75 8.60 8.00 1.11
N GLY A 76 7.79 8.54 2.02
CA GLY A 76 6.37 8.79 1.75
C GLY A 76 6.16 9.71 0.55
N ALA A 77 6.79 10.89 0.56
CA ALA A 77 6.61 11.88 -0.49
C ALA A 77 7.22 11.49 -1.85
N ARG A 78 8.17 10.54 -1.87
CA ARG A 78 8.87 10.12 -3.09
C ARG A 78 8.38 8.79 -3.64
N LEU A 79 8.33 7.76 -2.80
CA LEU A 79 8.04 6.39 -3.22
C LEU A 79 6.55 6.11 -3.11
N THR A 80 5.96 6.32 -1.93
CA THR A 80 4.52 6.08 -1.72
C THR A 80 3.67 6.99 -2.61
N ALA A 81 4.03 8.28 -2.71
CA ALA A 81 3.31 9.20 -3.58
C ALA A 81 3.40 8.81 -5.07
N TRP A 82 4.55 8.28 -5.50
CA TRP A 82 4.72 7.76 -6.86
C TRP A 82 3.89 6.50 -7.09
N GLU A 83 3.91 5.54 -6.17
CA GLU A 83 3.08 4.32 -6.27
C GLU A 83 1.59 4.66 -6.34
N PHE A 84 1.13 5.66 -5.58
CA PHE A 84 -0.26 6.11 -5.61
C PHE A 84 -0.63 6.75 -6.94
N HIS A 85 0.28 7.54 -7.51
CA HIS A 85 0.09 8.12 -8.83
C HIS A 85 -0.06 7.05 -9.91
N GLU A 86 0.81 6.03 -9.91
CA GLU A 86 0.73 4.90 -10.86
C GLU A 86 -0.55 4.08 -10.69
N LEU A 87 -1.05 3.95 -9.45
CA LEU A 87 -2.30 3.26 -9.13
C LEU A 87 -3.56 4.12 -9.35
N GLY A 88 -3.40 5.39 -9.73
CA GLY A 88 -4.53 6.33 -9.91
C GLY A 88 -5.22 6.75 -8.61
N ILE A 89 -4.54 6.56 -7.47
CA ILE A 89 -5.05 6.89 -6.13
C ILE A 89 -4.76 8.37 -5.83
N PRO A 90 -5.79 9.20 -5.56
CA PRO A 90 -5.59 10.62 -5.26
C PRO A 90 -4.96 10.83 -3.88
N LEU A 91 -4.01 11.76 -3.81
CA LEU A 91 -3.39 12.25 -2.58
C LEU A 91 -3.95 13.62 -2.22
N LEU A 92 -4.08 13.90 -0.93
CA LEU A 92 -4.41 15.23 -0.39
C LEU A 92 -3.18 16.04 -0.01
#